data_AF-A0A814QSW0-F1
#
_entry.id   AF-A0A814QSW0-F1
#
_cell.length_a   1.000
_cell.length_b   1.000
_cell.length_c   1.000
_cell.angle_alpha   90.00
_cell.angle_beta   90.00
_cell.angle_gamma   90.00
#
_symmetry.space_group_name_H-M   'P 1'
#
loop_
_entity.id
_entity.type
_entity.pdbx_description
1 polymer ?
#
loop_
_entity_poly.entity_id
_entity_poly.type
_entity_poly.pdbx_seq_one_letter_code
_entity_poly.pdbx_strand_id
1 'polypeptide(L)'
;MHAGSTQTSVVLAAFVTCHARLELYQELKKIDKRVLFFDTDSIIYVKVPGQYDLPLRDYLGDFTDEVKKKGANYITEFISAGLKNYAYKMDNGKTSCTVKGFTLNHISSLVVNFDSIREIVLNDREKKLKVEQLKFTRDKKN
;
A
#
# COMPACT_ATOMS: atom_id res chain seq x y z
N MET A 1 -16.96 23.60 19.13
CA MET A 1 -17.04 23.53 17.65
C MET A 1 -15.78 24.16 17.09
N HIS A 2 -14.85 23.38 16.52
CA HIS A 2 -13.69 23.96 15.85
C HIS A 2 -14.16 24.58 14.54
N ALA A 3 -13.89 25.88 14.35
CA ALA A 3 -14.09 26.55 13.09
C ALA A 3 -13.26 25.83 12.01
N GLY A 4 -13.93 25.34 10.97
CA GLY A 4 -13.24 24.75 9.81
C GLY A 4 -12.28 25.76 9.22
N SER A 5 -11.08 25.31 8.85
CA SER A 5 -10.09 26.12 8.14
C SER A 5 -10.73 26.83 6.95
N THR A 6 -10.54 28.15 6.86
CA THR A 6 -10.99 29.03 5.76
C THR A 6 -10.35 28.69 4.40
N GLN A 7 -9.45 27.70 4.34
CA GLN A 7 -8.79 27.24 3.11
C GLN A 7 -9.37 25.92 2.56
N THR A 8 -10.58 25.55 2.97
CA THR A 8 -11.21 24.28 2.53
C THR A 8 -12.11 24.52 1.32
N SER A 9 -11.74 23.98 0.15
CA SER A 9 -12.60 23.96 -1.04
C SER A 9 -12.89 22.52 -1.46
N VAL A 10 -14.14 22.10 -1.25
CA VAL A 10 -14.62 20.76 -1.62
C VAL A 10 -14.55 20.55 -3.14
N VAL A 11 -14.81 21.60 -3.91
CA VAL A 11 -14.76 21.57 -5.37
C VAL A 11 -13.33 21.30 -5.84
N LEU A 12 -12.35 22.06 -5.33
CA LEU A 12 -10.94 21.84 -5.68
C LEU A 12 -10.46 20.45 -5.28
N ALA A 13 -10.82 19.98 -4.08
CA ALA A 13 -10.49 18.63 -3.63
C ALA A 13 -11.06 17.54 -4.55
N ALA A 14 -12.29 17.72 -5.04
CA ALA A 14 -12.92 16.80 -5.97
C ALA A 14 -12.15 16.76 -7.31
N PHE A 15 -11.82 17.91 -7.90
CA PHE A 15 -11.07 17.98 -9.15
C PHE A 15 -9.67 17.37 -9.04
N VAL A 16 -8.93 17.67 -7.96
CA VAL A 16 -7.59 17.08 -7.72
C VAL A 16 -7.69 15.55 -7.64
N THR A 17 -8.65 15.02 -6.88
CA THR A 17 -8.80 13.57 -6.72
C THR A 17 -9.27 12.90 -8.02
N CYS A 18 -10.18 13.53 -8.77
CA CYS A 18 -10.61 13.03 -10.07
C CYS A 18 -9.45 12.99 -11.07
N HIS A 19 -8.64 14.04 -11.13
CA HIS A 19 -7.50 14.10 -12.03
C HIS A 19 -6.45 13.04 -11.68
N ALA A 20 -6.09 12.90 -10.41
CA ALA A 20 -5.18 11.83 -9.96
C ALA A 20 -5.68 10.42 -10.34
N ARG A 21 -6.98 10.15 -10.19
CA ARG A 21 -7.58 8.87 -10.63
C ARG A 21 -7.52 8.66 -12.12
N LEU A 22 -7.74 9.71 -12.92
CA LEU A 22 -7.66 9.63 -14.38
C LEU A 22 -6.24 9.34 -14.85
N GLU A 23 -5.24 10.01 -14.27
CA GLU A 23 -3.82 9.76 -14.56
C GLU A 23 -3.44 8.31 -14.22
N LEU A 24 -3.80 7.83 -13.03
CA LEU A 24 -3.58 6.43 -12.65
C LEU A 24 -4.29 5.46 -13.61
N TYR A 25 -5.54 5.75 -13.98
CA TYR A 25 -6.34 4.91 -14.87
C TYR A 25 -5.75 4.80 -16.28
N GLN A 26 -5.15 5.87 -16.81
CA GLN A 26 -4.47 5.85 -18.11
C GLN A 26 -3.36 4.79 -18.15
N GLU A 27 -2.60 4.65 -17.07
CA GLU A 27 -1.55 3.64 -16.96
C GLU A 27 -2.09 2.24 -16.69
N LEU A 28 -3.08 2.11 -15.80
CA LEU A 28 -3.76 0.84 -15.54
C LEU A 28 -4.33 0.22 -16.82
N LYS A 29 -4.91 1.04 -17.71
CA LYS A 29 -5.46 0.57 -18.98
C LYS A 29 -4.39 0.01 -19.94
N LYS A 30 -3.17 0.54 -19.91
CA LYS A 30 -2.05 0.04 -20.73
C LYS A 30 -1.44 -1.24 -20.15
N ILE A 31 -1.40 -1.35 -18.82
CA ILE A 31 -0.91 -2.53 -18.10
C ILE A 31 -1.92 -3.69 -18.20
N ASP A 32 -3.22 -3.37 -18.16
CA ASP A 32 -4.35 -4.28 -18.33
C ASP A 32 -4.32 -5.46 -17.34
N LYS A 33 -4.46 -6.70 -17.82
CA LYS A 33 -4.56 -7.92 -16.98
C LYS A 33 -3.34 -8.21 -16.12
N ARG A 34 -2.24 -7.47 -16.30
CA ARG A 34 -1.02 -7.64 -15.50
C ARG A 34 -1.07 -6.90 -14.17
N VAL A 35 -2.06 -6.03 -13.93
CA VAL A 35 -2.24 -5.36 -12.65
C VAL A 35 -2.64 -6.37 -11.58
N LEU A 36 -1.85 -6.45 -10.51
CA LEU A 36 -2.14 -7.27 -9.32
C LEU A 36 -2.83 -6.45 -8.23
N PHE A 37 -2.48 -5.17 -8.11
CA PHE A 37 -3.04 -4.26 -7.12
C PHE A 37 -2.78 -2.80 -7.53
N PHE A 38 -3.65 -1.89 -7.09
CA PHE A 38 -3.42 -0.46 -7.17
C PHE A 38 -4.07 0.25 -5.97
N ASP A 39 -3.48 1.37 -5.54
CA ASP A 39 -4.08 2.31 -4.58
C ASP A 39 -3.99 3.72 -5.18
N THR A 40 -4.06 4.75 -4.34
CA THR A 40 -4.21 6.17 -4.70
C THR A 40 -3.20 6.63 -5.76
N ASP A 41 -1.95 6.16 -5.68
CA ASP A 41 -0.81 6.62 -6.46
C ASP A 41 0.24 5.51 -6.72
N SER A 42 -0.14 4.24 -6.52
CA SER A 42 0.76 3.10 -6.68
C SER A 42 0.10 1.96 -7.46
N ILE A 43 0.92 1.22 -8.22
CA ILE A 43 0.52 0.06 -9.01
C ILE A 43 1.52 -1.07 -8.74
N ILE A 44 1.02 -2.26 -8.47
CA ILE A 44 1.79 -3.50 -8.46
C ILE A 44 1.32 -4.32 -9.65
N TYR A 45 2.23 -4.72 -10.53
CA TYR A 45 1.90 -5.45 -11.74
C TYR A 45 2.99 -6.44 -12.13
N VAL A 46 2.61 -7.43 -12.96
CA VAL A 46 3.54 -8.40 -13.53
C VAL A 46 4.28 -7.78 -14.71
N LYS A 47 5.61 -7.71 -14.60
CA LYS A 47 6.47 -7.28 -15.71
C LYS A 47 6.75 -8.46 -16.64
N VAL A 48 6.45 -8.28 -17.93
CA VAL A 48 6.67 -9.29 -18.98
C VAL A 48 7.53 -8.67 -20.08
N PRO A 49 8.67 -9.28 -20.46
CA PRO A 49 9.50 -8.78 -21.56
C PRO A 49 8.70 -8.59 -22.85
N GLY A 50 8.93 -7.46 -23.53
CA GLY A 50 8.24 -7.12 -24.79
C GLY A 50 6.83 -6.55 -24.64
N GLN A 51 6.29 -6.45 -23.42
CA GLN A 51 5.04 -5.74 -23.14
C GLN A 51 5.28 -4.34 -22.59
N TYR A 52 4.22 -3.54 -22.51
CA TYR A 52 4.25 -2.20 -21.95
C TYR A 52 4.81 -2.20 -20.51
N ASP A 53 5.77 -1.31 -20.26
CA ASP A 53 6.36 -1.09 -18.94
C ASP A 53 6.10 0.36 -18.51
N LEU A 54 5.84 0.56 -17.22
CA LEU A 54 5.51 1.87 -16.68
C LEU A 54 6.76 2.79 -16.77
N PRO A 55 6.66 3.96 -17.42
CA PRO A 55 7.80 4.87 -17.51
C PRO A 55 8.12 5.44 -16.13
N LEU A 56 9.40 5.34 -15.75
CA LEU A 56 9.90 5.83 -14.47
C LEU A 56 10.77 7.07 -14.67
N ARG A 57 10.54 8.10 -13.85
CA ARG A 57 11.25 9.38 -13.90
C ARG A 57 11.28 10.03 -12.52
N ASP A 58 12.11 11.06 -12.35
CA ASP A 58 12.35 11.73 -11.06
C ASP A 58 11.65 13.09 -10.91
N TYR A 59 10.68 13.42 -11.77
CA TYR A 59 9.95 14.69 -11.68
C TYR A 59 8.62 14.55 -10.92
N LEU A 60 8.07 15.68 -10.49
CA LEU A 60 6.80 15.72 -9.78
C LEU A 60 5.67 15.17 -10.66
N GLY A 61 4.95 14.17 -10.14
CA GLY A 61 3.83 13.51 -10.83
C GLY A 61 4.25 12.25 -11.60
N ASP A 62 5.55 11.99 -11.76
CA ASP A 62 6.02 10.77 -12.41
C ASP A 62 5.99 9.56 -11.47
N PHE A 63 5.82 8.37 -12.06
CA PHE A 63 5.97 7.11 -11.33
C PHE A 63 7.44 6.86 -10.98
N THR A 64 7.66 6.35 -9.77
CA THR A 64 8.99 5.96 -9.29
C THR A 64 9.01 4.52 -8.80
N ASP A 65 10.17 3.88 -8.84
CA ASP A 65 10.35 2.49 -8.41
C ASP A 65 10.63 2.41 -6.89
N GLU A 66 9.59 2.09 -6.13
CA GLU A 66 9.70 1.92 -4.68
C GLU A 66 10.56 0.71 -4.28
N VAL A 67 10.60 -0.32 -5.12
CA VAL A 67 11.36 -1.56 -4.86
C VAL A 67 12.85 -1.27 -4.94
N LYS A 68 13.29 -0.54 -5.97
CA LYS A 68 14.67 -0.06 -6.09
C LYS A 68 15.09 0.84 -4.95
N LYS A 69 14.22 1.75 -4.50
CA LYS A 69 14.50 2.60 -3.31
C LYS A 69 14.75 1.78 -2.04
N LYS A 70 14.24 0.55 -1.95
CA LYS A 70 14.47 -0.39 -0.84
C LYS A 70 15.70 -1.29 -1.01
N GLY A 71 16.45 -1.11 -2.11
CA GLY A 71 17.62 -1.92 -2.46
C GLY A 71 17.28 -3.31 -2.99
N ALA A 72 16.12 -3.45 -3.63
CA ALA A 72 15.64 -4.66 -4.29
C ALA A 72 15.44 -4.40 -5.79
N ASN A 73 15.43 -5.45 -6.61
CA ASN A 73 15.18 -5.31 -8.06
C ASN A 73 13.72 -5.56 -8.42
N TYR A 74 13.06 -6.50 -7.74
CA TYR A 74 11.67 -6.88 -8.01
C TYR A 74 11.02 -7.56 -6.81
N ILE A 75 9.69 -7.61 -6.84
CA ILE A 75 8.87 -8.40 -5.91
C ILE A 75 8.83 -9.85 -6.40
N THR A 76 9.19 -10.79 -5.54
CA THR A 76 9.18 -12.23 -5.82
C THR A 76 7.83 -12.86 -5.48
N GLU A 77 7.16 -12.39 -4.43
CA GLU A 77 5.85 -12.86 -3.99
C GLU A 77 4.98 -11.68 -3.57
N PHE A 78 3.73 -11.67 -4.04
CA PHE A 78 2.73 -10.68 -3.66
C PHE A 78 1.48 -11.39 -3.14
N ILE A 79 0.94 -10.92 -2.02
CA ILE A 79 -0.25 -11.45 -1.37
C ILE A 79 -1.21 -10.29 -1.10
N SER A 80 -2.46 -10.44 -1.53
CA SER A 80 -3.53 -9.51 -1.19
C SER A 80 -4.60 -10.22 -0.37
N ALA A 81 -4.89 -9.67 0.81
CA ALA A 81 -6.02 -10.04 1.64
C ALA A 81 -7.20 -9.06 1.49
N GLY A 82 -7.15 -8.17 0.50
CA GLY A 82 -8.17 -7.16 0.20
C GLY A 82 -7.65 -5.72 0.24
N LEU A 83 -8.58 -4.76 0.33
CA LEU A 83 -8.25 -3.33 0.29
C LEU A 83 -7.33 -2.94 1.45
N LYS A 84 -6.16 -2.37 1.11
CA LYS A 84 -5.14 -1.87 2.06
C LYS A 84 -4.70 -2.94 3.09
N ASN A 85 -4.81 -4.21 2.71
CA ASN A 85 -4.36 -5.39 3.45
C ASN A 85 -3.56 -6.27 2.49
N TYR A 86 -2.25 -6.06 2.40
CA TYR A 86 -1.38 -6.77 1.47
C TYR A 86 0.02 -6.92 2.03
N ALA A 87 0.74 -7.91 1.52
CA ALA A 87 2.14 -8.14 1.85
C ALA A 87 2.92 -8.55 0.61
N TYR A 88 4.21 -8.23 0.58
CA TYR A 88 5.10 -8.66 -0.48
C TYR A 88 6.49 -8.97 0.03
N LYS A 89 7.16 -9.85 -0.71
CA LYS A 89 8.56 -10.24 -0.51
C LYS A 89 9.37 -9.82 -1.72
N MET A 90 10.56 -9.31 -1.49
CA MET A 90 11.48 -8.83 -2.52
C MET A 90 12.58 -9.87 -2.80
N ASP A 91 13.28 -9.71 -3.91
CA ASP A 91 14.41 -10.55 -4.31
C ASP A 91 15.56 -10.56 -3.30
N ASN A 92 15.77 -9.45 -2.59
CA ASN A 92 16.74 -9.36 -1.50
C ASN A 92 16.28 -9.98 -0.16
N GLY A 93 15.14 -10.66 -0.14
CA GLY A 93 14.57 -11.33 1.03
C GLY A 93 13.82 -10.42 2.01
N LYS A 94 13.87 -9.09 1.84
CA LYS A 94 13.08 -8.16 2.67
C LYS A 94 11.59 -8.33 2.37
N THR A 95 10.77 -8.16 3.40
CA THR A 95 9.31 -8.20 3.31
C THR A 95 8.70 -6.86 3.71
N SER A 96 7.51 -6.59 3.20
CA SER A 96 6.69 -5.45 3.60
C SER A 96 5.26 -5.91 3.80
N CYS A 97 4.62 -5.37 4.83
CA CYS A 97 3.28 -5.74 5.28
C CYS A 97 2.49 -4.46 5.52
N THR A 98 1.33 -4.34 4.88
CA THR A 98 0.39 -3.23 5.07
C THR A 98 -0.93 -3.81 5.52
N VAL A 99 -1.37 -3.47 6.74
CA VAL A 99 -2.67 -3.88 7.28
C VAL A 99 -3.38 -2.68 7.85
N LYS A 100 -4.54 -2.33 7.29
CA LYS A 100 -5.33 -1.20 7.77
C LYS A 100 -6.08 -1.55 9.05
N GLY A 101 -6.17 -0.58 9.95
CA GLY A 101 -6.90 -0.71 11.22
C GLY A 101 -6.03 -1.18 12.39
N PHE A 102 -4.77 -1.51 12.12
CA PHE A 102 -3.79 -1.88 13.14
C PHE A 102 -2.55 -1.01 13.02
N THR A 103 -2.06 -0.50 14.15
CA THR A 103 -0.75 0.16 14.18
C THR A 103 0.32 -0.93 14.18
N LEU A 104 1.06 -1.05 13.09
CA LEU A 104 2.21 -1.95 12.99
C LEU A 104 3.42 -1.35 13.74
N ASN A 105 3.45 -1.56 15.06
CA ASN A 105 4.64 -1.35 15.88
C ASN A 105 5.54 -2.61 15.86
N HIS A 106 6.75 -2.53 16.41
CA HIS A 106 7.70 -3.64 16.41
C HIS A 106 7.08 -4.96 16.91
N ILE A 107 6.40 -4.93 18.07
CA ILE A 107 5.77 -6.12 18.69
C ILE A 107 4.69 -6.70 17.77
N SER A 108 3.79 -5.87 17.26
CA SER A 108 2.72 -6.32 16.38
C SER A 108 3.23 -6.81 15.02
N SER A 109 4.34 -6.26 14.52
CA SER A 109 4.95 -6.69 13.26
C SER A 109 5.62 -8.07 13.34
N LEU A 110 5.94 -8.54 14.56
CA LEU A 110 6.41 -9.92 14.77
C LEU A 110 5.28 -10.93 14.56
N VAL A 111 4.03 -10.53 14.85
CA VAL A 111 2.85 -11.40 14.74
C VAL A 111 2.15 -11.24 13.39
N VAL A 112 1.98 -9.98 12.96
CA VAL A 112 1.33 -9.60 11.70
C VAL A 112 2.40 -9.26 10.67
N ASN A 113 2.94 -10.31 10.06
CA ASN A 113 4.00 -10.26 9.05
C ASN A 113 3.57 -10.94 7.74
N PHE A 114 4.48 -10.97 6.76
CA PHE A 114 4.25 -11.61 5.46
C PHE A 114 3.73 -13.05 5.58
N ASP A 115 4.37 -13.88 6.40
CA ASP A 115 4.01 -15.30 6.55
C ASP A 115 2.62 -15.46 7.18
N SER A 116 2.31 -14.66 8.19
CA SER A 116 0.99 -14.69 8.84
C SER A 116 -0.14 -14.33 7.87
N ILE A 117 0.05 -13.32 7.01
CA ILE A 117 -0.94 -12.93 5.99
C ILE A 117 -1.04 -14.01 4.91
N ARG A 118 0.10 -14.57 4.49
CA ARG A 118 0.16 -15.67 3.53
C ARG A 118 -0.67 -16.86 4.01
N GLU A 119 -0.50 -17.24 5.27
CA GLU A 119 -1.21 -18.37 5.86
C GLU A 119 -2.72 -18.10 5.99
N ILE A 120 -3.11 -16.89 6.37
CA ILE A 120 -4.53 -16.47 6.42
C ILE A 120 -5.16 -16.56 5.02
N VAL A 121 -4.49 -16.05 3.99
CA VAL A 121 -5.05 -16.03 2.63
C VAL A 121 -5.14 -17.43 2.04
N LEU A 122 -4.15 -18.30 2.30
CA LEU A 122 -4.07 -19.62 1.66
C LEU A 122 -4.80 -20.72 2.43
N ASN A 123 -4.76 -20.71 3.76
CA ASN A 123 -5.17 -21.86 4.58
C ASN A 123 -6.32 -21.54 5.53
N ASP A 124 -6.24 -20.42 6.24
CA ASP A 124 -7.17 -20.10 7.33
C ASP A 124 -8.10 -18.94 6.97
N ARG A 125 -9.35 -19.26 6.59
CA ARG A 125 -10.38 -18.23 6.37
C ARG A 125 -10.64 -17.37 7.62
N GLU A 126 -10.32 -17.90 8.82
CA GLU A 126 -10.38 -17.17 10.08
C GLU A 126 -9.20 -17.57 10.99
N LYS A 127 -8.26 -16.64 11.22
CA LYS A 127 -7.16 -16.79 12.18
C LYS A 127 -7.22 -15.69 13.22
N LYS A 128 -7.23 -16.06 14.51
CA LYS A 128 -7.20 -15.10 15.63
C LYS A 128 -5.77 -14.88 16.08
N LEU A 129 -5.22 -13.71 15.73
CA LEU A 129 -3.89 -13.28 16.17
C LEU A 129 -4.05 -12.40 17.42
N LYS A 130 -3.42 -12.80 18.53
CA LYS A 130 -3.33 -11.93 19.72
C LYS A 130 -2.17 -10.97 19.54
N VAL A 131 -2.46 -9.67 19.61
CA VAL A 131 -1.48 -8.60 19.48
C VAL A 131 -1.56 -7.73 20.73
N GLU A 132 -0.44 -7.53 21.42
CA GLU A 132 -0.38 -6.58 22.53
C GLU A 132 -0.46 -5.14 22.00
N GLN A 133 -1.52 -4.42 22.38
CA GLN A 133 -1.67 -3.00 22.06
C GLN A 133 -1.18 -2.14 23.23
N LEU A 134 -0.10 -1.40 23.01
CA LEU A 134 0.33 -0.34 23.91
C LEU A 134 -0.59 0.87 23.73
N LYS A 135 -1.53 1.06 24.66
CA LYS A 135 -2.41 2.22 24.70
C LYS A 135 -1.80 3.32 25.56
N PHE A 136 -1.32 4.38 24.93
CA PHE A 136 -0.89 5.58 25.65
C PHE A 136 -2.11 6.47 25.91
N THR A 137 -2.49 6.60 27.18
CA THR A 137 -3.54 7.51 27.62
C THR A 137 -2.89 8.77 28.18
N ARG A 138 -3.34 9.94 27.72
CA ARG A 138 -2.87 11.23 28.25
C ARG A 138 -3.78 11.63 29.40
N ASP A 139 -3.25 11.67 30.62
CA ASP A 139 -3.97 12.26 31.74
C ASP A 139 -4.16 13.76 31.52
N LYS A 140 -5.41 14.23 31.70
CA LYS A 140 -5.65 15.67 31.83
C LYS A 140 -5.07 16.10 33.18
N LYS A 141 -4.06 16.98 33.16
CA LYS A 141 -3.74 17.77 34.35
C LYS A 141 -4.98 18.60 34.68
N ASN A 142 -5.49 18.41 35.89
CA ASN A 142 -6.42 19.34 36.54
C ASN A 142 -5.79 20.72 36.65
#